data_AF-A0A1Q7M941-F1
#
_entry.id   AF-A0A1Q7M941-F1
#
_cell.length_a   1.000
_cell.length_b   1.000
_cell.length_c   1.000
_cell.angle_alpha   90.00
_cell.angle_beta   90.00
_cell.angle_gamma   90.00
#
_symmetry.space_group_name_H-M   'P 1'
#
loop_
_entity.id
_entity.type
_entity.pdbx_description
1 polymer ?
#
loop_
_entity_poly.entity_id
_entity_poly.type
_entity_poly.pdbx_seq_one_letter_code
_entity_poly.pdbx_strand_id
1 'polypeptide(L)'
;MATDTKGRESWTEQESPTTDIRQSSPLRLSRVFRFIDEQTGAPQISDFPDSNPIGDTPLEVRMRHFTEIENFTFLGYTLAHELGGTTPRPIRTVTDLQVPDEEFQNFVNEAKTTTLTDEDLADTVLDVGINWEHFVASNDNLLIPEHPLKITDVLMQEKIDSLDIITEAFVREINLRSIEKKIVRKTDKAKND
;
A
#
# COMPACT_ATOMS: atom_id res chain seq x y z
N MET A 1 8.93 -9.56 33.90
CA MET A 1 8.67 -8.11 33.75
C MET A 1 9.57 -7.59 32.67
N ALA A 2 9.00 -6.76 31.80
CA ALA A 2 9.42 -6.33 30.47
C ALA A 2 10.93 -6.09 30.26
N THR A 3 11.44 -6.64 29.16
CA THR A 3 12.63 -6.12 28.47
C THR A 3 12.16 -5.33 27.25
N ASP A 4 12.35 -4.00 27.34
CA ASP A 4 12.23 -3.02 26.27
C ASP A 4 12.99 -3.43 25.00
N THR A 5 12.28 -3.61 23.90
CA THR A 5 12.83 -3.55 22.54
C THR A 5 12.60 -2.15 21.97
N LYS A 6 13.54 -1.24 22.27
CA LYS A 6 13.69 0.05 21.57
C LYS A 6 14.55 -0.15 20.33
N GLY A 7 13.98 0.16 19.17
CA GLY A 7 14.69 0.23 17.89
C GLY A 7 13.75 0.22 16.70
N ARG A 8 12.66 1.01 16.76
CA ARG A 8 11.79 1.27 15.60
C ARG A 8 12.33 2.52 14.93
N GLU A 9 12.90 2.37 13.74
CA GLU A 9 13.47 3.48 12.97
C GLU A 9 12.33 4.42 12.56
N SER A 10 12.31 5.59 13.19
CA SER A 10 11.61 6.76 12.71
C SER A 10 12.55 7.40 11.69
N TRP A 11 12.18 7.37 10.42
CA TRP A 11 12.86 8.17 9.39
C TRP A 11 12.44 9.62 9.57
N THR A 12 13.18 10.36 10.40
CA THR A 12 13.24 11.81 10.26
C THR A 12 14.05 12.12 9.01
N GLU A 13 13.52 12.97 8.14
CA GLU A 13 14.20 13.56 6.98
C GLU A 13 15.46 14.30 7.47
N GLN A 14 16.56 13.57 7.65
CA GLN A 14 17.88 14.11 7.84
C GLN A 14 18.71 13.64 6.67
N GLU A 15 19.02 14.59 5.79
CA GLU A 15 19.89 14.46 4.64
C GLU A 15 21.17 13.70 5.03
N SER A 16 21.23 12.43 4.64
CA SER A 16 22.46 11.63 4.75
C SER A 16 23.37 12.02 3.58
N PRO A 17 24.62 12.44 3.82
CA PRO A 17 25.51 12.85 2.75
C PRO A 17 26.09 11.61 2.06
N THR A 18 26.07 11.65 0.73
CA THR A 18 26.89 10.83 -0.20
C THR A 18 26.62 9.33 -0.27
N THR A 19 25.59 8.96 -1.05
CA THR A 19 25.79 8.09 -2.23
C THR A 19 24.66 8.38 -3.23
N ASP A 20 25.02 8.78 -4.45
CA ASP A 20 24.19 9.21 -5.58
C ASP A 20 22.68 8.82 -5.56
N ILE A 21 21.88 9.56 -4.79
CA ILE A 21 20.46 9.71 -5.10
C ILE A 21 20.41 10.74 -6.22
N ARG A 22 20.37 10.25 -7.46
CA ARG A 22 20.09 11.05 -8.66
C ARG A 22 19.00 12.06 -8.32
N GLN A 23 19.31 13.34 -8.56
CA GLN A 23 18.42 14.51 -8.48
C GLN A 23 16.94 14.10 -8.41
N SER A 24 16.30 14.37 -7.27
CA SER A 24 14.85 14.24 -7.15
C SER A 24 14.22 15.01 -8.30
N SER A 25 13.59 14.29 -9.23
CA SER A 25 12.87 14.92 -10.34
C SER A 25 11.86 15.91 -9.73
N PRO A 26 11.78 17.16 -10.21
CA PRO A 26 10.71 18.06 -9.79
C PRO A 26 9.31 17.48 -10.11
N LEU A 27 9.25 16.50 -11.03
CA LEU A 27 8.07 15.72 -11.39
C LEU A 27 7.95 14.40 -10.62
N ARG A 28 8.59 14.25 -9.45
CA ARG A 28 8.41 13.04 -8.63
C ARG A 28 6.99 13.09 -8.05
N LEU A 29 6.05 12.51 -8.80
CA LEU A 29 4.61 12.52 -8.50
C LEU A 29 4.22 11.48 -7.43
N SER A 30 5.11 10.54 -7.12
CA SER A 30 4.85 9.51 -6.12
C SER A 30 6.06 9.26 -5.24
N ARG A 31 5.82 9.18 -3.93
CA ARG A 31 6.78 8.69 -2.93
C ARG A 31 6.69 7.17 -2.74
N VAL A 32 5.77 6.50 -3.42
CA VAL A 32 5.62 5.05 -3.42
C VAL A 32 6.49 4.45 -4.53
N PHE A 33 7.26 3.42 -4.22
CA PHE A 33 8.14 2.78 -5.20
C PHE A 33 8.41 1.31 -4.90
N ARG A 34 8.88 0.60 -5.93
CA ARG A 34 9.43 -0.75 -5.80
C ARG A 34 10.92 -0.72 -5.48
N PHE A 35 11.35 -1.68 -4.68
CA PHE A 35 12.75 -1.90 -4.36
C PHE A 35 13.03 -3.39 -4.16
N ILE A 36 14.32 -3.75 -4.06
CA ILE A 36 14.73 -5.08 -3.60
C ILE A 36 15.15 -4.92 -2.15
N ASP A 37 14.48 -5.62 -1.25
CA ASP A 37 14.86 -5.61 0.17
C ASP A 37 16.24 -6.26 0.33
N GLU A 38 17.19 -5.54 0.93
CA GLU A 38 18.58 -5.98 1.03
C GLU A 38 18.74 -7.20 1.96
N GLN A 39 17.89 -7.32 2.98
CA GLN A 39 17.97 -8.40 3.96
C GLN A 39 17.49 -9.73 3.38
N THR A 40 16.33 -9.71 2.70
CA THR A 40 15.68 -10.91 2.17
C THR A 40 16.02 -11.17 0.70
N GLY A 41 16.37 -10.13 -0.06
CA GLY A 41 16.55 -10.15 -1.51
C GLY A 41 15.23 -10.27 -2.29
N ALA A 42 14.10 -10.00 -1.64
CA ALA A 42 12.77 -10.07 -2.24
C ALA A 42 12.39 -8.71 -2.86
N PRO A 43 11.67 -8.69 -4.00
CA PRO A 43 11.05 -7.46 -4.48
C PRO A 43 9.96 -7.02 -3.50
N GLN A 44 9.96 -5.75 -3.13
CA GLN A 44 9.02 -5.15 -2.18
C GLN A 44 8.50 -3.83 -2.74
N ILE A 45 7.39 -3.38 -2.18
CA ILE A 45 6.81 -2.05 -2.37
C ILE A 45 6.99 -1.28 -1.06
N SER A 46 7.35 -0.01 -1.14
CA SER A 46 7.45 0.86 0.04
C SER A 46 6.10 0.95 0.76
N ASP A 47 6.12 1.27 2.05
CA ASP A 47 4.89 1.65 2.75
C ASP A 47 4.27 2.90 2.10
N PHE A 48 2.95 3.05 2.27
CA PHE A 48 2.28 4.28 1.87
C PHE A 48 2.72 5.42 2.81
N PRO A 49 2.97 6.65 2.32
CA PRO A 49 3.45 7.73 3.19
C PRO A 49 2.41 8.17 4.22
N ASP A 50 2.79 8.17 5.51
CA ASP A 50 1.94 8.64 6.63
C ASP A 50 1.60 10.15 6.58
N SER A 51 2.22 10.91 5.68
CA SER A 51 2.07 12.35 5.56
C SER A 51 1.57 12.74 4.19
N ASN A 52 0.75 13.78 4.13
CA ASN A 52 0.28 14.35 2.87
C ASN A 52 1.48 14.82 2.02
N PRO A 53 1.39 14.70 0.68
CA PRO A 53 2.43 15.25 -0.19
C PRO A 53 2.46 16.77 -0.08
N ILE A 54 3.66 17.34 -0.26
CA ILE A 54 3.88 18.78 -0.30
C ILE A 54 3.49 19.31 -1.69
N GLY A 55 2.85 20.47 -1.75
CA GLY A 55 2.55 21.18 -3.00
C GLY A 55 2.27 22.66 -2.76
N ASP A 56 2.49 23.48 -3.78
CA ASP A 56 2.30 24.93 -3.73
C ASP A 56 0.82 25.32 -3.77
N THR A 57 -0.03 24.40 -4.24
CA THR A 57 -1.48 24.59 -4.35
C THR A 57 -2.26 23.37 -3.84
N PRO A 58 -3.51 23.54 -3.38
CA PRO A 58 -4.40 22.43 -3.07
C PRO A 58 -4.56 21.41 -4.20
N LEU A 59 -4.59 21.88 -5.46
CA LEU A 59 -4.67 21.01 -6.64
C LEU A 59 -3.42 20.15 -6.79
N GLU A 60 -2.23 20.71 -6.58
CA GLU A 60 -0.98 19.98 -6.67
C GLU A 60 -0.88 18.88 -5.60
N VAL A 61 -1.26 19.21 -4.35
CA VAL A 61 -1.31 18.23 -3.25
C VAL A 61 -2.24 17.07 -3.61
N ARG A 62 -3.41 17.35 -4.18
CA ARG A 62 -4.35 16.31 -4.65
C ARG A 62 -3.75 15.45 -5.75
N MET A 63 -3.23 16.07 -6.81
CA MET A 63 -2.64 15.33 -7.93
C MET A 63 -1.53 14.39 -7.47
N ARG A 64 -0.64 14.86 -6.59
CA ARG A 64 0.44 14.03 -6.02
C ARG A 64 -0.12 12.87 -5.21
N HIS A 65 -1.10 13.13 -4.34
CA HIS A 65 -1.67 12.08 -3.49
C HIS A 65 -2.41 11.01 -4.31
N PHE A 66 -3.15 11.44 -5.34
CA PHE A 66 -3.88 10.52 -6.22
C PHE A 66 -2.90 9.67 -7.02
N THR A 67 -1.81 10.26 -7.52
CA THR A 67 -0.73 9.49 -8.17
C THR A 67 -0.03 8.55 -7.19
N GLU A 68 0.07 8.88 -5.90
CA GLU A 68 0.60 7.95 -4.90
C GLU A 68 -0.28 6.71 -4.75
N ILE A 69 -1.60 6.88 -4.70
CA ILE A 69 -2.57 5.79 -4.52
C ILE A 69 -2.68 4.91 -5.76
N GLU A 70 -2.79 5.52 -6.94
CA GLU A 70 -2.80 4.80 -8.23
C GLU A 70 -1.51 3.97 -8.37
N ASN A 71 -0.35 4.59 -8.10
CA ASN A 71 0.93 3.89 -8.19
C ASN A 71 1.06 2.78 -7.14
N PHE A 72 0.56 2.98 -5.92
CA PHE A 72 0.60 1.95 -4.86
C PHE A 72 -0.23 0.72 -5.24
N THR A 73 -1.45 0.96 -5.72
CA THR A 73 -2.35 -0.08 -6.23
C THR A 73 -1.71 -0.82 -7.40
N PHE A 74 -1.23 -0.09 -8.40
CA PHE A 74 -0.66 -0.67 -9.62
C PHE A 74 0.63 -1.47 -9.36
N LEU A 75 1.51 -0.99 -8.49
CA LEU A 75 2.71 -1.70 -8.08
C LEU A 75 2.37 -2.99 -7.31
N GLY A 76 1.34 -2.93 -6.46
CA GLY A 76 0.75 -4.07 -5.75
C GLY A 76 0.27 -5.15 -6.71
N TYR A 77 -0.65 -4.77 -7.60
CA TYR A 77 -1.17 -5.60 -8.68
C TYR A 77 -0.05 -6.31 -9.45
N THR A 78 0.92 -5.52 -9.93
CA THR A 78 2.05 -6.05 -10.72
C THR A 78 2.88 -7.05 -9.90
N LEU A 79 3.10 -6.79 -8.61
CA LEU A 79 3.94 -7.67 -7.78
C LEU A 79 3.26 -8.99 -7.52
N ALA A 80 1.99 -8.95 -7.15
CA ALA A 80 1.20 -10.14 -6.91
C ALA A 80 1.15 -11.06 -8.14
N HIS A 81 0.97 -10.52 -9.36
CA HIS A 81 1.06 -11.33 -10.58
C HIS A 81 2.45 -11.91 -10.84
N GLU A 82 3.53 -11.17 -10.58
CA GLU A 82 4.90 -11.70 -10.67
C GLU A 82 5.17 -12.82 -9.65
N LEU A 83 4.46 -12.81 -8.52
CA LEU A 83 4.48 -13.90 -7.57
C LEU A 83 3.78 -15.15 -8.11
N GLY A 84 2.75 -15.04 -8.95
CA GLY A 84 2.17 -16.16 -9.73
C GLY A 84 1.89 -17.43 -8.92
N GLY A 85 1.64 -17.30 -7.61
CA GLY A 85 1.39 -18.41 -6.72
C GLY A 85 -0.05 -18.88 -6.88
N THR A 86 -0.22 -20.12 -7.36
CA THR A 86 -1.53 -20.71 -7.66
C THR A 86 -2.18 -21.42 -6.48
N THR A 87 -1.51 -21.48 -5.33
CA THR A 87 -2.05 -22.09 -4.12
C THR A 87 -2.80 -21.03 -3.31
N PRO A 88 -4.11 -21.19 -3.03
CA PRO A 88 -4.86 -20.25 -2.22
C PRO A 88 -4.31 -20.18 -0.79
N ARG A 89 -4.19 -18.97 -0.25
CA ARG A 89 -3.68 -18.70 1.10
C ARG A 89 -4.52 -17.63 1.79
N PRO A 90 -4.66 -17.67 3.12
CA PRO A 90 -5.36 -16.63 3.87
C PRO A 90 -4.68 -15.27 3.69
N ILE A 91 -5.43 -14.20 3.87
CA ILE A 91 -4.93 -12.83 3.91
C ILE A 91 -4.67 -12.48 5.39
N ARG A 92 -3.41 -12.42 5.81
CA ARG A 92 -3.07 -12.29 7.23
C ARG A 92 -3.22 -10.87 7.73
N THR A 93 -3.01 -9.91 6.85
CA THR A 93 -3.03 -8.48 7.17
C THR A 93 -4.43 -7.95 7.47
N VAL A 94 -5.49 -8.69 7.12
CA VAL A 94 -6.88 -8.32 7.43
C VAL A 94 -7.41 -8.90 8.74
N THR A 95 -6.68 -9.80 9.41
CA THR A 95 -7.19 -10.55 10.58
C THR A 95 -7.74 -9.64 11.68
N ASP A 96 -7.00 -8.58 12.01
CA ASP A 96 -7.38 -7.61 13.06
C ASP A 96 -7.84 -6.27 12.48
N LEU A 97 -8.06 -6.19 11.17
CA LEU A 97 -8.38 -4.94 10.49
C LEU A 97 -9.80 -4.49 10.85
N GLN A 98 -9.91 -3.20 11.15
CA GLN A 98 -11.16 -2.46 11.34
C GLN A 98 -11.12 -1.24 10.42
N VAL A 99 -12.25 -0.93 9.80
CA VAL A 99 -12.39 0.22 8.89
C VAL A 99 -13.62 1.03 9.28
N PRO A 100 -13.65 2.34 8.99
CA PRO A 100 -14.71 3.22 9.48
C PRO A 100 -16.08 3.02 8.81
N ASP A 101 -16.13 2.55 7.56
CA ASP A 101 -17.40 2.34 6.85
C ASP A 101 -17.95 0.90 7.04
N GLU A 102 -19.26 0.77 7.28
CA GLU A 102 -19.92 -0.51 7.57
C GLU A 102 -19.91 -1.48 6.38
N GLU A 103 -20.10 -0.99 5.16
CA GLU A 103 -20.08 -1.81 3.95
C GLU A 103 -18.68 -2.40 3.73
N PHE A 104 -17.65 -1.56 3.84
CA PHE A 104 -16.26 -2.01 3.76
C PHE A 104 -15.84 -2.87 4.95
N GLN A 105 -16.43 -2.66 6.14
CA GLN A 105 -16.19 -3.53 7.29
C GLN A 105 -16.74 -4.94 7.04
N ASN A 106 -17.89 -5.06 6.36
CA ASN A 106 -18.43 -6.35 5.93
C ASN A 106 -17.51 -7.04 4.91
N PHE A 107 -17.01 -6.29 3.91
CA PHE A 107 -16.00 -6.78 2.99
C PHE A 107 -14.75 -7.32 3.72
N VAL A 108 -14.23 -6.57 4.70
CA VAL A 108 -13.09 -7.01 5.52
C VAL A 108 -13.43 -8.28 6.30
N ASN A 109 -14.65 -8.40 6.83
CA ASN A 109 -15.08 -9.59 7.56
C ASN A 109 -15.14 -10.84 6.67
N GLU A 110 -15.56 -10.70 5.41
CA GLU A 110 -15.51 -11.78 4.43
C GLU A 110 -14.05 -12.15 4.09
N ALA A 111 -13.21 -11.14 3.84
CA ALA A 111 -11.79 -11.32 3.53
C ALA A 111 -11.02 -12.09 4.63
N LYS A 112 -11.39 -11.91 5.91
CA LYS A 112 -10.80 -12.65 7.05
C LYS A 112 -10.95 -14.17 6.97
N THR A 113 -11.99 -14.65 6.27
CA THR A 113 -12.27 -16.08 6.14
C THR A 113 -11.91 -16.64 4.77
N THR A 114 -11.54 -15.77 3.83
CA THR A 114 -11.25 -16.12 2.44
C THR A 114 -9.79 -16.55 2.28
N THR A 115 -9.55 -17.42 1.31
CA THR A 115 -8.20 -17.74 0.83
C THR A 115 -8.09 -17.36 -0.63
N LEU A 116 -7.04 -16.62 -1.00
CA LEU A 116 -6.79 -16.13 -2.35
C LEU A 116 -5.46 -16.65 -2.88
N THR A 117 -5.41 -16.96 -4.18
CA THR A 117 -4.13 -17.09 -4.88
C THR A 117 -3.43 -15.74 -4.95
N ASP A 118 -2.19 -15.69 -5.47
CA ASP A 118 -1.52 -14.41 -5.66
C ASP A 118 -2.17 -13.61 -6.79
N GLU A 119 -2.72 -14.27 -7.81
CA GLU A 119 -3.45 -13.61 -8.90
C GLU A 119 -4.79 -13.05 -8.42
N ASP A 120 -5.57 -13.81 -7.66
CA ASP A 120 -6.85 -13.31 -7.12
C ASP A 120 -6.61 -12.12 -6.15
N LEU A 121 -5.51 -12.15 -5.38
CA LEU A 121 -5.13 -11.03 -4.53
C LEU A 121 -4.70 -9.80 -5.36
N ALA A 122 -4.04 -10.00 -6.50
CA ALA A 122 -3.69 -8.93 -7.43
C ALA A 122 -4.94 -8.22 -7.94
N ASP A 123 -5.90 -9.00 -8.45
CA ASP A 123 -7.16 -8.50 -8.98
C ASP A 123 -7.96 -7.79 -7.89
N THR A 124 -8.01 -8.35 -6.67
CA THR A 124 -8.69 -7.72 -5.54
C THR A 124 -8.07 -6.37 -5.17
N VAL A 125 -6.73 -6.23 -5.19
CA VAL A 125 -6.07 -4.93 -4.97
C VAL A 125 -6.46 -3.93 -6.04
N LEU A 126 -6.48 -4.34 -7.31
CA LEU A 126 -6.86 -3.48 -8.41
C LEU A 126 -8.31 -3.03 -8.31
N ASP A 127 -9.25 -3.92 -7.97
CA ASP A 127 -10.66 -3.60 -7.77
C ASP A 127 -10.87 -2.57 -6.66
N VAL A 128 -10.17 -2.71 -5.53
CA VAL A 128 -10.21 -1.74 -4.43
C VAL A 128 -9.68 -0.39 -4.88
N GLY A 129 -8.55 -0.35 -5.59
CA GLY A 129 -7.98 0.90 -6.10
C GLY A 129 -8.86 1.58 -7.15
N ILE A 130 -9.47 0.83 -8.07
CA ILE A 130 -10.42 1.36 -9.05
C ILE A 130 -11.65 1.96 -8.36
N ASN A 131 -12.17 1.30 -7.32
CA ASN A 131 -13.29 1.86 -6.55
C ASN A 131 -12.89 3.16 -5.87
N TRP A 132 -11.70 3.22 -5.28
CA TRP A 132 -11.16 4.43 -4.69
C TRP A 132 -11.10 5.58 -5.69
N GLU A 133 -10.56 5.34 -6.89
CA GLU A 133 -10.48 6.34 -7.97
C GLU A 133 -11.87 6.84 -8.37
N HIS A 134 -12.84 5.94 -8.54
CA HIS A 134 -14.21 6.29 -8.87
C HIS A 134 -14.87 7.15 -7.79
N PHE A 135 -14.67 6.83 -6.51
CA PHE A 135 -15.23 7.61 -5.41
C PHE A 135 -14.67 9.04 -5.40
N VAL A 136 -13.37 9.20 -5.53
CA VAL A 136 -12.74 10.52 -5.53
C VAL A 136 -13.16 11.33 -6.76
N ALA A 137 -13.12 10.74 -7.95
CA ALA A 137 -13.50 11.42 -9.18
C ALA A 137 -14.96 11.87 -9.20
N SER A 138 -15.85 11.11 -8.54
CA SER A 138 -17.29 11.41 -8.51
C SER A 138 -17.69 12.43 -7.45
N ASN A 139 -16.79 12.81 -6.53
CA ASN A 139 -17.07 13.67 -5.38
C ASN A 139 -16.16 14.91 -5.31
N ASP A 140 -15.50 15.29 -6.40
CA ASP A 140 -14.62 16.47 -6.48
C ASP A 140 -15.32 17.77 -6.03
N ASN A 141 -16.63 17.88 -6.28
CA ASN A 141 -17.46 19.01 -5.86
C ASN A 141 -17.67 19.11 -4.34
N LEU A 142 -17.31 18.08 -3.57
CA LEU A 142 -17.44 18.02 -2.11
C LEU A 142 -16.12 18.26 -1.38
N LEU A 143 -15.03 18.56 -2.10
CA LEU A 143 -13.72 18.80 -1.51
C LEU A 143 -13.70 20.03 -0.60
N ILE A 144 -12.98 19.92 0.52
CA ILE A 144 -12.78 21.02 1.47
C ILE A 144 -11.56 21.85 1.02
N PRO A 145 -11.69 23.15 0.71
CA PRO A 145 -10.58 23.96 0.21
C PRO A 145 -9.36 24.01 1.13
N GLU A 146 -9.59 24.07 2.45
CA GLU A 146 -8.55 24.12 3.48
C GLU A 146 -7.95 22.75 3.80
N HIS A 147 -8.61 21.67 3.40
CA HIS A 147 -8.21 20.29 3.63
C HIS A 147 -8.25 19.52 2.30
N PRO A 148 -7.22 19.66 1.44
CA PRO A 148 -7.28 19.26 0.04
C PRO A 148 -7.53 17.77 -0.21
N LEU A 149 -7.33 16.91 0.79
CA LEU A 149 -7.54 15.45 0.70
C LEU A 149 -8.81 14.99 1.44
N LYS A 150 -9.66 15.92 1.87
CA LYS A 150 -10.88 15.62 2.61
C LYS A 150 -12.10 16.20 1.91
N ILE A 151 -13.22 15.50 2.05
CA ILE A 151 -14.53 15.92 1.55
C ILE A 151 -15.48 16.26 2.70
N THR A 152 -16.50 17.05 2.41
CA THR A 152 -17.50 17.48 3.39
C THR A 152 -18.47 16.38 3.81
N ASP A 153 -18.70 15.38 2.94
CA ASP A 153 -19.58 14.25 3.24
C ASP A 153 -18.83 13.23 4.11
N VAL A 154 -19.26 13.11 5.36
CA VAL A 154 -18.62 12.24 6.35
C VAL A 154 -18.73 10.78 5.98
N LEU A 155 -19.89 10.31 5.51
CA LEU A 155 -20.08 8.89 5.17
C LEU A 155 -19.24 8.52 3.95
N MET A 156 -19.16 9.43 2.98
CA MET A 156 -18.29 9.22 1.83
C MET A 156 -16.81 9.28 2.21
N GLN A 157 -16.42 10.15 3.15
CA GLN A 157 -15.05 10.20 3.66
C GLN A 157 -14.67 8.88 4.35
N GLU A 158 -15.59 8.28 5.12
CA GLU A 158 -15.38 6.98 5.75
C GLU A 158 -15.16 5.87 4.71
N LYS A 159 -15.84 5.92 3.55
CA LYS A 159 -15.60 4.99 2.43
C LYS A 159 -14.20 5.14 1.85
N ILE A 160 -13.78 6.37 1.57
CA ILE A 160 -12.43 6.66 1.05
C ILE A 160 -11.36 6.19 2.05
N ASP A 161 -11.51 6.56 3.33
CA ASP A 161 -10.58 6.17 4.39
C ASP A 161 -10.54 4.64 4.58
N SER A 162 -11.66 3.94 4.38
CA SER A 162 -11.72 2.47 4.44
C SER A 162 -10.94 1.82 3.28
N LEU A 163 -11.08 2.35 2.07
CA LEU A 163 -10.39 1.87 0.88
C LEU A 163 -8.86 2.06 0.98
N ASP A 164 -8.41 3.17 1.57
CA ASP A 164 -6.99 3.41 1.86
C ASP A 164 -6.44 2.31 2.78
N ILE A 165 -7.11 2.09 3.92
CA ILE A 165 -6.71 1.10 4.94
C ILE A 165 -6.68 -0.32 4.35
N ILE A 166 -7.67 -0.68 3.53
CA ILE A 166 -7.75 -2.00 2.88
C ILE A 166 -6.61 -2.17 1.88
N THR A 167 -6.36 -1.17 1.03
CA THR A 167 -5.29 -1.19 0.03
C THR A 167 -3.93 -1.40 0.70
N GLU A 168 -3.64 -0.66 1.76
CA GLU A 168 -2.42 -0.82 2.54
C GLU A 168 -2.28 -2.24 3.13
N ALA A 169 -3.36 -2.79 3.68
CA ALA A 169 -3.35 -4.14 4.22
C ALA A 169 -3.04 -5.18 3.12
N PHE A 170 -3.65 -5.06 1.95
CA PHE A 170 -3.42 -6.00 0.85
C PHE A 170 -2.02 -5.87 0.24
N VAL A 171 -1.51 -4.66 0.02
CA VAL A 171 -0.13 -4.48 -0.46
C VAL A 171 0.87 -5.03 0.56
N ARG A 172 0.60 -4.88 1.86
CA ARG A 172 1.41 -5.50 2.92
C ARG A 172 1.38 -7.03 2.85
N GLU A 173 0.24 -7.65 2.56
CA GLU A 173 0.16 -9.11 2.35
C GLU A 173 1.00 -9.54 1.16
N ILE A 174 0.95 -8.79 0.05
CA ILE A 174 1.77 -9.06 -1.14
C ILE A 174 3.26 -9.00 -0.80
N ASN A 175 3.69 -7.98 -0.05
CA ASN A 175 5.07 -7.86 0.44
C ASN A 175 5.49 -9.10 1.26
N LEU A 176 4.64 -9.55 2.20
CA LEU A 176 4.90 -10.77 3.00
C LEU A 176 5.05 -12.00 2.11
N ARG A 177 4.14 -12.20 1.14
CA ARG A 177 4.20 -13.34 0.21
C ARG A 177 5.45 -13.30 -0.67
N SER A 178 5.89 -12.12 -1.08
CA SER A 178 7.12 -11.94 -1.86
C SER A 178 8.37 -12.37 -1.09
N ILE A 179 8.47 -11.98 0.20
CA ILE A 179 9.55 -12.42 1.09
C ILE A 179 9.56 -13.96 1.21
N GLU A 180 8.40 -14.56 1.48
CA GLU A 180 8.29 -16.01 1.63
C GLU A 180 8.70 -16.76 0.37
N LYS A 181 8.23 -16.32 -0.81
CA LYS A 181 8.61 -16.92 -2.10
C LYS A 181 10.13 -16.87 -2.31
N LYS A 182 10.80 -15.79 -1.89
CA LYS A 182 12.25 -15.67 -2.01
C LYS A 182 12.99 -16.61 -1.05
N ILE A 183 12.53 -16.72 0.19
CA ILE A 183 13.13 -17.60 1.22
C ILE A 183 13.02 -19.09 0.81
N VAL A 184 11.85 -19.51 0.30
CA VAL A 184 11.64 -20.89 -0.18
C VAL A 184 12.64 -21.22 -1.31
N ARG A 185 12.75 -20.35 -2.31
CA ARG A 185 13.70 -20.53 -3.43
C ARG A 185 15.16 -20.61 -2.99
N LYS A 186 15.58 -19.83 -1.99
CA LYS A 186 16.93 -19.90 -1.42
C LYS A 186 17.20 -21.27 -0.79
N THR A 187 16.22 -21.82 -0.09
CA THR A 187 16.34 -23.12 0.60
C THR A 187 16.40 -24.27 -0.39
N ASP A 188 15.61 -24.23 -1.47
CA ASP A 188 15.63 -25.26 -2.52
C ASP A 188 16.95 -25.27 -3.29
N LYS A 189 17.54 -24.10 -3.53
CA LYS A 189 18.85 -23.99 -4.17
C LYS A 189 19.97 -24.58 -3.29
N ALA A 190 19.96 -24.28 -1.99
CA ALA A 190 20.97 -24.81 -1.05
C ALA A 190 20.89 -26.34 -0.84
N LYS A 191 19.79 -27.00 -1.20
CA LYS A 191 19.66 -28.47 -1.15
C LYS A 191 20.16 -29.18 -2.42
N ASN A 192 20.31 -28.44 -3.52
CA ASN A 192 20.71 -28.98 -4.82
C ASN A 192 22.16 -28.66 -5.20
N ASP A 193 22.88 -27.92 -4.34
CA ASP A 193 24.32 -27.64 -4.41
C ASP A 193 25.08 -28.51 -3.38
#